data_AF-A0A7Y9DJV5-F1
#
_entry.id   AF-A0A7Y9DJV5-F1
#
_cell.length_a   1.000
_cell.length_b   1.000
_cell.length_c   1.000
_cell.angle_alpha   90.00
_cell.angle_beta   90.00
_cell.angle_gamma   90.00
#
_symmetry.space_group_name_H-M   'P 1'
#
loop_
_entity.id
_entity.type
_entity.pdbx_description
1 polymer ?
#
loop_
_entity_poly.entity_id
_entity_poly.type
_entity_poly.pdbx_seq_one_letter_code
_entity_poly.pdbx_strand_id
1 'polypeptide(L)'
;MATWRSFIDLVHLIGALGCLVLTGGFAAQGQLARAVFYGLCTMAFAVALAHRVHERHQHARPSPTVVDLRERTRAGEVPRPPRGAAR
;
A
#
# COMPACT_ATOMS: atom_id res chain seq x y z
N MET A 1 -8.92 -2.01 -4.53
CA MET A 1 -7.80 -2.91 -4.14
C MET A 1 -6.61 -2.15 -3.53
N ALA A 2 -6.06 -1.12 -4.18
CA ALA A 2 -4.91 -0.36 -3.65
C ALA A 2 -5.21 0.40 -2.34
N THR A 3 -6.37 1.04 -2.23
CA THR A 3 -6.82 1.78 -1.03
C THR A 3 -7.01 0.86 0.18
N TRP A 4 -7.62 -0.30 -0.03
CA TRP A 4 -7.81 -1.34 1.00
C TRP A 4 -6.48 -1.84 1.57
N ARG A 5 -5.48 -2.08 0.72
CA ARG A 5 -4.14 -2.48 1.18
C ARG A 5 -3.43 -1.36 1.95
N SER A 6 -3.53 -0.11 1.48
CA SER A 6 -2.97 1.05 2.20
C SER A 6 -3.59 1.23 3.60
N PHE A 7 -4.88 0.93 3.74
CA PHE A 7 -5.55 0.94 5.05
C PHE A 7 -4.98 -0.14 5.99
N ILE A 8 -4.78 -1.35 5.48
CA ILE A 8 -4.20 -2.45 6.28
C ILE A 8 -2.78 -2.11 6.74
N ASP A 9 -1.96 -1.53 5.87
CA ASP A 9 -0.60 -1.12 6.21
C ASP A 9 -0.60 -0.04 7.30
N LEU A 10 -1.53 0.92 7.22
CA LEU A 10 -1.72 1.96 8.23
C LEU A 10 -2.11 1.36 9.59
N VAL A 11 -3.02 0.38 9.62
CA VAL A 11 -3.42 -0.31 10.85
C VAL A 11 -2.24 -1.04 11.49
N HIS A 12 -1.40 -1.72 10.69
CA HIS A 12 -0.22 -2.39 11.21
C HIS A 12 0.82 -1.40 11.76
N LEU A 13 0.99 -0.26 11.09
CA LEU A 13 1.90 0.79 11.56
C LEU A 13 1.43 1.40 12.89
N ILE A 14 0.14 1.70 13.01
CA ILE A 14 -0.44 2.21 14.27
C ILE A 14 -0.34 1.15 15.38
N GLY A 15 -0.62 -0.12 15.07
CA GLY A 15 -0.47 -1.24 16.00
C GLY A 15 0.97 -1.41 16.50
N ALA A 16 1.95 -1.32 15.60
CA ALA A 16 3.37 -1.37 15.92
C ALA A 16 3.77 -0.20 16.84
N LEU A 17 3.37 1.04 16.52
CA LEU A 17 3.65 2.21 17.35
C LEU A 17 3.04 2.07 18.75
N GLY A 18 1.77 1.64 18.83
CA GLY A 18 1.09 1.44 20.10
C GLY A 18 1.79 0.42 20.99
N CYS A 19 2.17 -0.73 20.41
CA CYS A 19 2.91 -1.75 21.15
C CYS A 19 4.31 -1.26 21.56
N LEU A 20 5.01 -0.49 20.71
CA LEU A 20 6.33 0.05 21.03
C LEU A 20 6.29 1.00 22.24
N VAL A 21 5.29 1.89 22.28
CA VAL A 21 5.08 2.80 23.41
C VAL A 21 4.80 2.02 24.69
N LEU A 22 3.96 0.99 24.63
CA LEU A 22 3.68 0.12 25.78
C LEU A 22 4.92 -0.63 26.24
N THR A 23 5.71 -1.18 25.32
CA THR A 23 6.99 -1.83 25.63
C THR A 23 7.93 -0.88 26.36
N GLY A 24 8.12 0.34 25.87
CA GLY A 24 8.95 1.36 26.51
C GLY A 24 8.44 1.73 27.90
N GLY A 25 7.13 1.93 28.04
CA GLY A 25 6.49 2.22 29.33
C GLY A 25 6.67 1.11 30.36
N PHE A 26 6.43 -0.15 29.97
CA PHE A 26 6.61 -1.30 30.87
C PHE A 26 8.07 -1.59 31.18
N ALA A 27 8.98 -1.38 30.22
CA ALA A 27 10.42 -1.49 30.46
C ALA A 27 10.89 -0.47 31.50
N ALA A 28 10.44 0.79 31.39
CA ALA A 28 10.74 1.85 32.36
C ALA A 28 10.17 1.56 33.76
N GLN A 29 9.06 0.81 33.84
CA GLN A 29 8.44 0.38 35.10
C GLN A 29 9.00 -0.96 35.64
N GLY A 30 10.01 -1.55 34.99
CA GLY A 30 10.59 -2.84 35.40
C GLY A 30 9.71 -4.07 35.18
N GLN A 31 8.59 -3.92 34.46
CA GLN A 31 7.65 -5.02 34.16
C GLN A 31 8.10 -5.80 32.92
N LEU A 32 9.21 -6.52 33.04
CA LEU A 32 9.87 -7.23 31.93
C LEU A 32 8.94 -8.17 31.16
N ALA A 33 8.10 -8.94 31.84
CA ALA A 33 7.17 -9.87 31.17
C ALA A 33 6.20 -9.15 30.21
N ARG A 34 5.65 -8.00 30.63
CA ARG A 34 4.76 -7.19 29.79
C ARG A 34 5.55 -6.49 28.69
N ALA A 35 6.73 -5.95 29.01
CA ALA A 35 7.59 -5.32 28.02
C ALA A 35 7.97 -6.28 26.88
N VAL A 36 8.35 -7.52 27.21
CA VAL A 36 8.66 -8.58 26.25
C VAL A 36 7.43 -8.94 25.42
N PHE A 37 6.26 -9.12 26.05
CA PHE A 37 5.02 -9.43 25.33
C PHE A 37 4.69 -8.36 24.28
N TYR A 38 4.64 -7.08 24.68
CA TYR A 38 4.38 -5.99 23.74
C TYR A 38 5.53 -5.80 22.74
N GLY A 39 6.76 -6.18 23.09
CA GLY A 39 7.91 -6.14 22.19
C GLY A 39 7.77 -7.15 21.05
N LEU A 40 7.34 -8.38 21.37
CA LEU A 40 7.02 -9.40 20.38
C LEU A 40 5.85 -8.98 19.50
N CYS A 41 4.79 -8.39 20.07
CA CYS A 41 3.69 -7.83 19.29
C CYS A 41 4.16 -6.74 18.32
N THR A 42 5.01 -5.82 18.79
CA THR A 42 5.64 -4.78 17.96
C THR A 42 6.40 -5.38 16.79
N MET A 43 7.25 -6.39 17.06
CA MET A 43 8.01 -7.10 16.03
C MET A 43 7.09 -7.78 15.02
N ALA A 44 6.02 -8.45 15.46
CA ALA A 44 5.07 -9.11 14.57
C ALA A 44 4.41 -8.11 13.60
N PHE A 45 3.95 -6.95 14.10
CA PHE A 45 3.39 -5.90 13.24
C PHE A 45 4.43 -5.31 12.28
N ALA A 46 5.65 -5.05 12.76
CA ALA A 46 6.72 -4.50 11.95
C ALA A 46 7.17 -5.47 10.84
N VAL A 47 7.29 -6.77 11.14
CA VAL A 47 7.63 -7.80 10.15
C VAL A 47 6.51 -7.94 9.12
N ALA A 48 5.25 -7.96 9.55
CA ALA A 48 4.11 -8.03 8.64
C ALA A 48 4.06 -6.83 7.69
N LEU A 49 4.35 -5.61 8.20
CA LEU A 49 4.47 -4.41 7.38
C LEU A 49 5.66 -4.51 6.41
N ALA A 50 6.82 -4.93 6.89
CA ALA A 50 8.03 -5.06 6.08
C ALA A 50 7.84 -6.07 4.94
N HIS A 51 7.19 -7.21 5.21
CA HIS A 51 6.89 -8.22 4.19
C HIS A 51 5.99 -7.68 3.09
N ARG A 52 4.93 -6.93 3.47
CA ARG A 52 4.01 -6.28 2.51
C ARG A 52 4.69 -5.20 1.67
N VAL A 53 5.54 -4.39 2.30
CA VAL A 53 6.35 -3.37 1.59
C VAL A 53 7.36 -4.05 0.66
N HIS A 54 7.98 -5.14 1.09
CA HIS A 54 8.93 -5.89 0.27
C HIS A 54 8.26 -6.53 -0.96
N GLU A 55 7.10 -7.18 -0.79
CA GLU A 55 6.29 -7.69 -1.91
C GLU A 55 5.91 -6.57 -2.88
N ARG A 56 5.57 -5.37 -2.37
CA ARG A 56 5.32 -4.20 -3.21
C ARG A 56 6.56 -3.82 -4.02
N HIS A 57 7.74 -3.77 -3.41
CA HIS A 57 8.98 -3.42 -4.12
C HIS A 57 9.39 -4.47 -5.16
N GLN A 58 9.14 -5.77 -4.88
CA GLN A 58 9.42 -6.85 -5.83
C GLN A 58 8.46 -6.85 -7.02
N HIS A 59 7.17 -6.61 -6.79
CA HIS A 59 6.17 -6.51 -7.87
C HIS A 59 6.14 -5.14 -8.56
N ALA A 60 6.69 -4.10 -7.92
CA ALA A 60 6.95 -2.81 -8.54
C ALA A 60 8.32 -2.75 -9.23
N ARG A 61 8.84 -3.89 -9.72
CA ARG A 61 9.89 -3.85 -10.75
C ARG A 61 9.31 -3.00 -11.89
N PRO A 62 9.88 -1.82 -12.17
CA PRO A 62 9.23 -0.83 -13.00
C PRO A 62 9.35 -1.31 -14.45
N SER A 63 8.38 -2.10 -14.91
CA SER A 63 7.96 -1.96 -16.29
C SER A 63 7.14 -0.67 -16.29
N PRO A 64 7.66 0.47 -16.76
CA PRO A 64 6.84 1.66 -16.88
C PRO A 64 5.64 1.26 -17.73
N THR A 65 4.47 1.24 -17.12
CA THR A 65 3.22 1.08 -17.88
C THR A 65 3.05 2.42 -18.60
N VAL A 66 3.72 2.53 -19.76
CA VAL A 66 3.53 3.61 -20.71
C VAL A 66 2.12 3.40 -21.23
N VAL A 67 1.16 4.09 -20.62
CA VAL A 67 -0.20 4.16 -21.13
C VAL A 67 -0.12 5.04 -22.37
N ASP A 68 -0.10 4.40 -23.55
CA ASP A 68 -0.15 5.13 -24.80
C ASP A 68 -1.55 5.77 -24.94
N LEU A 69 -1.61 7.09 -24.67
CA LEU A 69 -2.84 7.86 -24.75
C LEU A 69 -3.36 7.97 -26.19
N ARG A 70 -2.53 7.67 -27.22
CA ARG A 70 -2.98 7.66 -28.62
C ARG A 70 -4.00 6.56 -28.91
N GLU A 71 -3.89 5.40 -28.26
CA GLU A 71 -4.86 4.31 -28.47
C GLU A 71 -6.22 4.65 -27.84
N ARG A 72 -6.21 5.35 -26.70
CA ARG A 72 -7.43 5.77 -26.01
C ARG A 72 -8.22 6.82 -26.79
N THR A 73 -7.53 7.67 -27.57
CA THR A 73 -8.19 8.65 -28.45
C THR A 73 -8.82 7.98 -29.68
N ARG A 74 -8.22 6.93 -30.25
CA ARG A 74 -8.80 6.20 -31.41
C ARG A 74 -10.08 5.44 -31.07
N ALA A 75 -10.21 4.94 -29.85
CA ALA A 75 -11.44 4.29 -29.40
C ALA A 75 -12.60 5.27 -29.15
N GLY A 76 -12.32 6.57 -29.07
CA GLY A 76 -13.31 7.65 -28.94
C GLY A 76 -13.57 8.41 -30.23
N GLU A 77 -13.03 7.97 -31.37
CA GLU A 77 -13.25 8.61 -32.65
C GLU A 77 -14.69 8.33 -33.13
N VAL A 78 -15.60 9.21 -32.72
CA VAL A 78 -16.96 9.29 -33.24
C VAL A 78 -16.87 9.32 -34.77
N PRO A 79 -17.50 8.37 -35.48
CA PRO A 79 -17.43 8.33 -36.94
C PRO A 79 -17.99 9.64 -37.50
N ARG A 80 -17.15 10.43 -38.16
CA ARG A 80 -17.62 11.59 -38.92
C ARG A 80 -18.54 11.10 -40.03
N PRO A 81 -19.74 11.68 -40.19
CA PRO A 81 -20.59 11.34 -41.33
C PRO A 81 -19.91 11.73 -42.65
N PRO A 82 -20.10 10.95 -43.72
CA PRO A 82 -19.48 11.21 -45.01
C PRO A 82 -19.92 12.58 -45.55
N ARG A 83 -18.93 13.43 -45.86
CA ARG A 83 -19.17 14.65 -46.63
C ARG A 83 -19.41 14.26 -48.08
N GLY A 84 -20.63 14.49 -48.56
CA GLY A 84 -20.90 14.57 -50.00
C GLY A 84 -21.91 13.54 -50.50
N ALA A 85 -23.20 13.87 -50.35
CA ALA A 85 -24.25 13.45 -51.28
C ALA A 85 -25.40 14.48 -51.22
N ALA A 86 -25.08 15.75 -51.47
CA ALA A 86 -26.08 16.71 -51.89
C ALA A 86 -25.84 16.96 -53.39
N ARG A 87 -26.88 16.64 -54.15
CA ARG A 87 -27.02 16.73 -55.61
C ARG A 87 -26.51 18.04 -56.21
#